data_AF-A0AAW9BS78-F1
#
_entry.id   AF-A0AAW9BS78-F1
#
_cell.length_a   1.000
_cell.length_b   1.000
_cell.length_c   1.000
_cell.angle_alpha   90.00
_cell.angle_beta   90.00
_cell.angle_gamma   90.00
#
_symmetry.space_group_name_H-M   'P 1'
#
loop_
_entity.id
_entity.type
_entity.pdbx_description
1 polymer ?
#
loop_
_entity_poly.entity_id
_entity_poly.type
_entity_poly.pdbx_seq_one_letter_code
_entity_poly.pdbx_strand_id
1 'polypeptide(L)'
;MSLAKLILIRGLPGSGKTTLAKQLVKDFDAKYFEADMYFENEKGEYHFNPSLLPQAHEWCLEQTRKWLNKGKIVIVSNTFVRHWEMKRYL
;
A
#
# COMPACT_ATOMS: atom_id res chain seq x y z
N MET A 1 14.44 18.29 -8.92
CA MET A 1 14.34 16.82 -8.74
C MET A 1 13.15 16.55 -7.83
N SER A 2 12.18 15.76 -8.28
CA SER A 2 11.10 15.30 -7.40
C SER A 2 11.69 14.37 -6.34
N LEU A 3 11.50 14.68 -5.06
CA LEU A 3 11.94 13.89 -3.90
C LEU A 3 10.95 12.74 -3.57
N ALA A 4 10.23 12.23 -4.58
CA ALA A 4 9.26 11.15 -4.38
C ALA A 4 9.95 9.95 -3.70
N LYS A 5 9.42 9.52 -2.56
CA LYS A 5 9.96 8.43 -1.75
C LYS A 5 8.91 7.34 -1.60
N LEU A 6 9.31 6.11 -1.91
CA LEU A 6 8.50 4.92 -1.68
C LEU A 6 9.04 4.15 -0.48
N ILE A 7 8.16 3.79 0.45
CA ILE A 7 8.47 2.97 1.62
C ILE A 7 7.66 1.69 1.52
N LEU A 8 8.34 0.55 1.37
CA LEU A 8 7.71 -0.78 1.39
C LEU A 8 7.92 -1.40 2.76
N ILE A 9 6.82 -1.75 3.44
CA ILE A 9 6.85 -2.42 4.75
C ILE A 9 6.48 -3.89 4.52
N ARG A 10 7.44 -4.79 4.71
CA ARG A 10 7.28 -6.24 4.57
C ARG A 10 7.12 -6.92 5.92
N GLY A 11 6.31 -7.98 5.98
CA GLY A 11 6.11 -8.75 7.21
C GLY A 11 4.85 -9.63 7.19
N LEU A 12 4.83 -10.67 8.01
CA LEU A 12 3.69 -11.59 8.12
C LEU A 12 2.45 -10.92 8.74
N PRO A 13 1.23 -11.47 8.56
CA PRO A 13 0.06 -11.04 9.31
C PRO A 13 0.36 -11.00 10.82
N GLY A 14 -0.14 -9.96 11.51
CA GLY A 14 0.12 -9.77 12.95
C GLY A 14 1.48 -9.14 13.31
N SER A 15 2.40 -8.94 12.37
CA SER A 15 3.74 -8.37 12.66
C SER A 15 3.76 -6.85 12.91
N GLY A 16 2.61 -6.18 13.04
CA GLY A 16 2.52 -4.75 13.33
C GLY A 16 2.72 -3.79 12.13
N LYS A 17 2.71 -4.28 10.88
CA LYS A 17 2.94 -3.44 9.68
C LYS A 17 2.00 -2.24 9.58
N THR A 18 0.69 -2.45 9.73
CA THR A 18 -0.33 -1.41 9.68
C THR A 18 -0.13 -0.37 10.78
N THR A 19 0.30 -0.79 11.97
CA THR A 19 0.64 0.11 13.08
C THR A 19 1.80 1.02 12.70
N LEU A 20 2.90 0.44 12.18
CA LEU A 20 4.05 1.21 11.71
C LEU A 20 3.67 2.15 10.55
N ALA A 21 2.92 1.66 9.57
CA ALA A 21 2.46 2.47 8.44
C ALA A 21 1.67 3.71 8.90
N LYS A 22 0.72 3.54 9.82
CA LYS A 22 -0.07 4.64 10.38
C LYS A 22 0.76 5.66 11.16
N GLN A 23 1.83 5.23 11.84
CA GLN A 23 2.78 6.14 12.48
C GLN A 23 3.55 6.95 11.44
N LEU A 24 4.15 6.28 10.46
CA LEU A 24 4.94 6.92 9.40
C LEU A 24 4.11 7.88 8.53
N VAL A 25 2.82 7.59 8.32
CA VAL A 25 1.90 8.53 7.65
C VAL A 25 1.84 9.87 8.36
N LYS A 26 1.76 9.86 9.70
CA LYS A 26 1.72 11.09 10.51
C LYS A 26 3.06 11.81 10.49
N ASP A 27 4.16 11.07 10.60
CA ASP A 27 5.50 11.65 10.67
C ASP A 27 5.96 12.30 9.36
N PHE A 28 5.49 11.77 8.22
CA PHE A 28 5.97 12.18 6.89
C PHE A 28 4.93 12.88 6.00
N ASP A 29 3.70 13.12 6.46
CA ASP A 29 2.56 13.52 5.60
C ASP A 29 2.45 12.60 4.36
N ALA A 30 2.56 11.29 4.59
CA ALA A 30 2.63 10.31 3.52
C ALA A 30 1.25 9.77 3.12
N LYS A 31 1.17 9.20 1.91
CA LYS A 31 0.04 8.38 1.48
C LYS A 31 0.30 6.93 1.78
N TYR A 32 -0.75 6.20 2.13
CA TYR A 32 -0.66 4.82 2.58
C TYR A 32 -1.67 3.96 1.83
N PHE A 33 -1.20 2.81 1.31
CA PHE A 33 -2.01 1.85 0.57
C PHE A 33 -1.68 0.41 0.97
N GLU A 34 -2.70 -0.44 0.95
CA GLU A 34 -2.61 -1.90 0.94
C GLU A 34 -3.55 -2.41 -0.15
N ALA A 35 -3.26 -3.58 -0.72
CA ALA A 35 -4.20 -4.21 -1.66
C ALA A 35 -5.55 -4.49 -0.98
N ASP A 36 -5.53 -4.81 0.32
CA ASP A 36 -6.73 -5.17 1.07
C ASP A 36 -7.73 -4.00 1.21
N MET A 37 -7.24 -2.75 1.16
CA MET A 37 -8.09 -1.55 1.18
C MET A 37 -9.02 -1.46 -0.04
N TYR A 38 -8.74 -2.19 -1.12
CA TYR A 38 -9.62 -2.27 -2.28
C TYR A 38 -10.99 -2.87 -1.92
N PHE A 39 -11.03 -3.72 -0.89
CA PHE A 39 -12.26 -4.38 -0.44
C PHE A 39 -13.05 -3.57 0.58
N GLU A 40 -12.58 -2.38 0.97
CA GLU A 40 -13.29 -1.48 1.86
C GLU A 40 -14.11 -0.46 1.05
N ASN A 41 -15.41 -0.37 1.33
CA ASN A 41 -16.29 0.59 0.65
C ASN A 41 -16.23 1.99 1.30
N GLU A 42 -16.93 2.97 0.73
CA GLU A 42 -16.96 4.35 1.25
C GLU A 42 -17.53 4.49 2.68
N LYS A 43 -18.26 3.47 3.15
CA LYS A 43 -18.81 3.39 4.50
C LYS A 43 -17.87 2.68 5.49
N GLY A 44 -16.72 2.19 5.02
CA GLY A 44 -15.77 1.41 5.83
C GLY A 44 -16.13 -0.06 5.97
N GLU A 45 -17.08 -0.58 5.18
CA GLU A 45 -17.48 -1.98 5.23
C GLU A 45 -16.54 -2.83 4.34
N TYR A 46 -16.02 -3.92 4.90
CA TYR A 46 -15.08 -4.80 4.23
C TYR A 46 -15.79 -5.96 3.52
N HIS A 47 -15.58 -6.08 2.20
CA HIS A 47 -16.20 -7.06 1.33
C HIS A 47 -15.15 -7.84 0.53
N PHE A 48 -14.51 -8.82 1.17
CA PHE A 48 -13.50 -9.63 0.52
C PHE A 48 -14.07 -10.47 -0.62
N ASN A 49 -13.43 -10.40 -1.78
CA ASN A 49 -13.68 -11.31 -2.89
C ASN A 49 -12.33 -11.79 -3.48
N PRO A 50 -11.98 -13.08 -3.30
CA PRO A 50 -10.69 -13.60 -3.75
C PRO A 50 -10.51 -13.52 -5.27
N SER A 51 -11.59 -13.52 -6.07
CA SER A 51 -11.49 -13.39 -7.53
C SER A 51 -11.04 -12.00 -7.98
N LEU A 52 -11.10 -11.01 -7.08
CA LEU A 52 -10.68 -9.64 -7.34
C LEU A 52 -9.27 -9.32 -6.80
N LEU A 53 -8.55 -10.31 -6.25
CA LEU A 53 -7.17 -10.11 -5.77
C LEU A 53 -6.23 -9.50 -6.83
N PRO A 54 -6.25 -9.95 -8.10
CA PRO A 54 -5.43 -9.31 -9.13
C PRO A 54 -5.72 -7.81 -9.29
N GLN A 55 -6.99 -7.43 -9.28
CA GLN A 55 -7.48 -6.06 -9.42
C GLN A 55 -7.12 -5.23 -8.18
N ALA A 56 -7.23 -5.81 -6.99
CA ALA A 56 -6.83 -5.17 -5.73
C ALA A 56 -5.32 -4.82 -5.73
N HIS A 57 -4.48 -5.75 -6.19
CA HIS A 57 -3.04 -5.49 -6.34
C HIS A 57 -2.73 -4.46 -7.43
N GLU A 58 -3.45 -4.47 -8.55
CA GLU A 58 -3.29 -3.46 -9.61
C GLU A 58 -3.69 -2.08 -9.10
N TRP A 59 -4.85 -1.96 -8.47
CA TRP A 59 -5.33 -0.72 -7.87
C TRP A 59 -4.31 -0.15 -6.87
N CYS A 60 -3.74 -1.00 -6.01
CA CYS A 60 -2.71 -0.59 -5.05
C CYS A 60 -1.48 -0.02 -5.76
N LEU A 61 -1.01 -0.67 -6.84
CA LEU A 61 0.11 -0.20 -7.64
C LEU A 61 -0.20 1.14 -8.34
N GLU A 62 -1.40 1.28 -8.91
CA GLU A 62 -1.86 2.50 -9.57
C GLU A 62 -1.95 3.67 -8.60
N GLN A 63 -2.54 3.48 -7.41
CA GLN A 63 -2.55 4.52 -6.38
C GLN A 63 -1.13 4.91 -5.97
N THR A 64 -0.24 3.93 -5.82
CA THR A 64 1.16 4.19 -5.49
C THR A 64 1.82 5.08 -6.54
N ARG A 65 1.73 4.70 -7.83
CA ARG A 65 2.29 5.46 -8.96
C ARG A 65 1.68 6.87 -9.05
N LYS A 66 0.36 6.98 -8.91
CA LYS A 66 -0.36 8.26 -8.94
C LYS A 66 0.17 9.25 -7.92
N TRP A 67 0.42 8.83 -6.68
CA TRP A 67 0.87 9.73 -5.62
C TRP A 67 2.37 10.00 -5.66
N LEU A 68 3.19 9.02 -6.07
CA LEU A 68 4.60 9.27 -6.36
C LEU A 68 4.78 10.30 -7.48
N ASN A 69 3.98 10.22 -8.56
CA ASN A 69 4.01 11.19 -9.66
C ASN A 69 3.60 12.61 -9.21
N LYS A 70 2.83 12.73 -8.13
CA LYS A 70 2.50 14.01 -7.48
C LYS A 70 3.58 14.49 -6.50
N GLY A 71 4.73 13.81 -6.43
CA GLY A 71 5.83 14.14 -5.54
C GLY A 71 5.58 13.82 -4.06
N LYS A 72 4.58 12.99 -3.75
CA LYS A 72 4.29 12.59 -2.36
C LYS A 72 5.12 11.39 -1.93
N ILE A 73 5.33 11.28 -0.62
CA ILE A 73 5.84 10.06 0.01
C ILE A 73 4.71 9.04 0.02
N VAL A 74 5.00 7.81 -0.41
CA VAL A 74 4.03 6.72 -0.44
C VAL A 74 4.54 5.53 0.36
N ILE A 75 3.66 4.96 1.16
CA ILE A 75 3.90 3.80 2.01
C ILE A 75 2.99 2.68 1.53
N VAL A 76 3.56 1.49 1.32
CA VAL A 76 2.80 0.28 0.99
C VAL A 76 3.17 -0.80 2.00
N SER A 77 2.18 -1.38 2.69
CA SER A 77 2.41 -2.39 3.72
C SER A 77 1.72 -3.74 3.49
N ASN A 78 1.71 -4.17 2.23
CA ASN A 78 1.35 -5.54 1.88
C ASN A 78 2.30 -6.55 2.56
N THR A 79 1.89 -7.81 2.63
CA THR A 79 2.72 -8.86 3.26
C THR A 79 4.07 -9.04 2.57
N PHE A 80 4.11 -8.90 1.25
CA PHE A 80 5.32 -9.03 0.43
C PHE A 80 6.08 -10.33 0.74
N VAL A 81 5.38 -11.45 0.79
CA VAL A 81 5.98 -12.75 1.13
C VAL A 81 7.00 -13.17 0.07
N ARG A 82 6.72 -12.88 -1.21
CA ARG A 82 7.54 -13.26 -2.37
C ARG A 82 8.22 -12.04 -3.01
N HIS A 83 9.43 -12.23 -3.51
CA HIS A 83 10.22 -11.15 -4.12
C HIS A 83 9.53 -10.47 -5.31
N TRP A 84 8.80 -11.23 -6.13
CA TRP A 84 8.12 -10.68 -7.30
C TRP A 84 6.99 -9.71 -6.92
N GLU A 85 6.40 -9.83 -5.72
CA GLU A 85 5.38 -8.89 -5.24
C GLU A 85 5.97 -7.50 -5.03
N MET A 86 7.21 -7.42 -4.52
CA MET A 86 7.93 -6.15 -4.36
C MET A 86 8.48 -5.62 -5.68
N LYS A 87 8.93 -6.51 -6.59
CA LYS A 87 9.52 -6.11 -7.89
C LYS A 87 8.58 -5.22 -8.72
N ARG A 88 7.26 -5.31 -8.53
CA ARG A 88 6.29 -4.45 -9.23
C ARG A 88 6.37 -2.98 -8.82
N TYR A 89 6.91 -2.71 -7.64
CA TYR A 89 6.98 -1.39 -7.00
C TYR A 89 8.37 -0.73 -7.12
N LEU A 90 9.40 -1.51 -7.48
CA LEU A 90 10.79 -1.06 -7.68
C LEU A 90 11.02 -0.71 -9.15
#